data_AF-A0A3N5V2G9-F1
#
_entry.id   AF-A0A3N5V2G9-F1
#
_cell.length_a   1.000
_cell.length_b   1.000
_cell.length_c   1.000
_cell.angle_alpha   90.00
_cell.angle_beta   90.00
_cell.angle_gamma   90.00
#
_symmetry.space_group_name_H-M   'P 1'
#
loop_
_entity.id
_entity.type
_entity.pdbx_description
1 polymer ?
#
loop_
_entity_poly.entity_id
_entity_poly.type
_entity_poly.pdbx_seq_one_letter_code
_entity_poly.pdbx_strand_id
1 'polypeptide(L)' 'LGQPVGASRTRILVTLLHEMVRRDASLGLASLCVGGGLGMAMIVERVR' A
#
# COMPACT_ATOMS: atom_id res chain seq x y z
N LEU A 1 5.86 1.98 14.15
CA LEU A 1 6.06 0.88 13.17
C LEU A 1 7.39 0.96 12.38
N GLY A 2 8.09 2.10 12.33
CA GLY A 2 9.39 2.24 11.64
C GLY A 2 9.29 2.26 10.10
N GLN A 3 10.39 2.61 9.43
CA GLN A 3 10.50 2.62 7.96
C GLN A 3 11.72 1.80 7.52
N PRO A 4 11.66 0.45 7.60
CA PRO A 4 12.73 -0.38 7.09
C PRO A 4 12.85 -0.22 5.57
N VAL A 5 14.02 0.23 5.12
CA VAL A 5 14.32 0.41 3.70
C VAL A 5 14.08 -0.92 2.97
N GLY A 6 13.31 -0.88 1.87
CA GLY A 6 12.95 -2.06 1.09
C GLY A 6 11.68 -2.79 1.53
N ALA A 7 11.40 -2.90 2.84
CA ALA A 7 10.24 -3.62 3.36
C ALA A 7 9.00 -2.73 3.61
N SER A 8 9.19 -1.42 3.76
CA SER A 8 8.08 -0.47 4.02
C SER A 8 6.96 -0.51 2.98
N ARG A 9 7.28 -0.68 1.69
CA ARG A 9 6.27 -0.74 0.62
C ARG A 9 5.35 -1.94 0.77
N THR A 10 5.93 -3.12 1.00
CA THR A 10 5.18 -4.36 1.27
C THR A 10 4.31 -4.20 2.51
N ARG A 11 4.83 -3.58 3.58
CA ARG A 11 4.03 -3.34 4.79
C ARG A 11 2.82 -2.44 4.52
N ILE A 12 3.00 -1.35 3.78
CA ILE A 12 1.89 -0.44 3.44
C ILE A 12 0.84 -1.18 2.60
N LEU A 13 1.27 -1.94 1.60
CA LEU A 13 0.35 -2.74 0.78
C LEU A 13 -0.43 -3.77 1.62
N VAL A 14 0.25 -4.54 2.47
CA VAL A 14 -0.40 -5.56 3.33
C VAL A 14 -1.39 -4.91 4.30
N THR A 15 -1.03 -3.75 4.84
CA THR A 15 -1.92 -2.97 5.72
C THR A 15 -3.16 -2.50 4.94
N LEU A 16 -2.98 -1.99 3.73
CA LEU A 16 -4.08 -1.59 2.85
C LEU A 16 -5.01 -2.77 2.55
N LEU A 17 -4.48 -3.93 2.18
CA LEU A 17 -5.28 -5.12 1.87
C LEU A 17 -6.13 -5.59 3.05
N HIS A 18 -5.55 -5.67 4.26
CA HIS A 18 -6.30 -6.01 5.46
C HIS A 18 -7.38 -4.98 5.77
N GLU A 19 -7.09 -3.70 5.57
CA GLU A 19 -8.05 -2.64 5.82
C GLU A 19 -9.18 -2.62 4.80
N MET A 20 -8.88 -2.95 3.54
CA MET A 20 -9.90 -3.14 2.51
C MET A 20 -10.85 -4.26 2.89
N VAL A 21 -10.34 -5.41 3.36
CA VAL A 21 -11.18 -6.52 3.85
C VAL A 21 -12.04 -6.06 5.03
N ARG A 22 -11.44 -5.38 6.02
CA ARG A 22 -12.15 -4.90 7.22
C ARG A 22 -13.26 -3.90 6.89
N ARG A 23 -13.11 -3.11 5.82
CA ARG A 23 -14.07 -2.09 5.38
C ARG A 23 -14.96 -2.52 4.22
N ASP A 24 -14.87 -3.77 3.78
CA ASP A 24 -15.48 -4.27 2.53
C ASP A 24 -15.26 -3.35 1.30
N ALA A 25 -14.09 -2.71 1.20
CA ALA A 25 -13.78 -1.77 0.11
C ALA A 25 -13.26 -2.49 -1.15
N SER A 26 -13.89 -2.35 -2.32
CA SER A 26 -13.48 -3.06 -3.54
C SER A 26 -12.15 -2.55 -4.15
N LEU A 27 -11.88 -1.25 -4.04
CA LEU A 27 -10.71 -0.60 -4.66
C LEU A 27 -9.85 0.09 -3.59
N GLY A 28 -8.53 0.00 -3.74
CA GLY A 28 -7.55 0.65 -2.87
C GLY A 28 -6.41 1.29 -3.66
N LEU A 29 -5.81 2.34 -3.10
CA LEU A 29 -4.65 3.02 -3.66
C LEU A 29 -3.54 3.08 -2.61
N ALA A 30 -2.36 2.58 -2.95
CA ALA A 30 -1.14 2.78 -2.19
C ALA A 30 -0.24 3.76 -2.95
N SER A 31 0.30 4.78 -2.26
CA SER A 31 1.25 5.73 -2.82
C SER A 31 2.41 5.96 -1.85
N LEU A 32 3.63 6.08 -2.37
CA LEU A 32 4.83 6.32 -1.59
C LEU A 32 5.81 7.24 -2.30
N CYS A 33 6.44 8.12 -1.52
CA CYS A 33 7.62 8.86 -1.93
C CYS A 33 8.86 7.94 -1.91
N VAL A 34 9.76 8.15 -2.86
CA VAL A 34 11.04 7.47 -2.99
C VAL A 34 12.14 8.54 -3.07
N GLY A 35 13.30 8.26 -2.47
CA GLY A 35 14.45 9.18 -2.51
C GLY A 35 14.87 9.51 -3.95
N GLY A 36 15.45 10.69 -4.15
CA GLY A 36 15.85 11.16 -5.47
C GLY A 36 14.73 11.79 -6.31
N GLY A 37 13.62 12.19 -5.68
CA GLY A 37 12.51 12.89 -6.35
C GLY A 37 11.53 11.98 -7.09
N LEU A 38 11.52 10.68 -6.76
CA LEU A 38 10.68 9.68 -7.40
C LEU A 38 9.44 9.37 -6.55
N GLY A 39 8.37 8.92 -7.20
CA GLY A 39 7.14 8.47 -6.56
C GLY A 39 6.64 7.17 -7.18
N MET A 40 5.95 6.36 -6.37
CA MET A 40 5.29 5.14 -6.83
C MET A 40 3.85 5.14 -6.35
N ALA A 41 2.92 4.76 -7.23
CA ALA A 41 1.53 4.54 -6.90
C ALA A 41 1.06 3.19 -7.47
N MET A 42 0.17 2.51 -6.75
CA MET A 42 -0.42 1.23 -7.14
C MET A 42 -1.89 1.23 -6.77
N ILE A 43 -2.74 0.92 -7.74
CA ILE A 43 -4.16 0.65 -7.52
C ILE A 43 -4.34 -0.86 -7.40
N VAL A 44 -5.11 -1.29 -6.42
CA VAL A 44 -5.45 -2.69 -6.18
C VAL A 44 -6.96 -2.87 -6.13
N GLU A 45 -7.43 -3.92 -6.76
CA GLU A 45 -8.83 -4.36 -6.68
C GLU A 45 -8.87 -5.65 -5.83
N ARG A 46 -9.75 -5.69 -4.84
CA ARG A 46 -9.97 -6.92 -4.07
C ARG A 46 -10.87 -7.85 -4.89
N VAL A 47 -10.32 -8.99 -5.29
CA VAL A 47 -11.09 -10.11 -5.83
C VAL A 47 -11.89 -10.72 -4.66
N ARG A 48 -13.21 -10.81 -4.83
CA ARG A 48 -14.13 -11.43 -3.87
C ARG A 48 -14.23 -12.93 -4.10
#